data_AF-A0A957KPB8-F1
#
_entry.id   AF-A0A957KPB8-F1
#
_cell.length_a   1.000
_cell.length_b   1.000
_cell.length_c   1.000
_cell.angle_alpha   90.00
_cell.angle_beta   90.00
_cell.angle_gamma   90.00
#
_symmetry.space_group_name_H-M   'P 1'
#
loop_
_entity.id
_entity.type
_entity.pdbx_description
1 polymer ?
#
loop_
_entity_poly.entity_id
_entity_poly.type
_entity_poly.pdbx_seq_one_letter_code
_entity_poly.pdbx_strand_id
1 'polypeptide(L)'
;MSLVLALAPVAGAPVHAAPQHLPDLPAATTITVDTSADLDSSSLTKTCGYTAGIYAAATDGCTLRRALLEAAARPQSDRPIAIRFNLANGDPNQDLEVSGTWTLPVARALPVLKTDTIVNKNGQVTIDGATQPGGRTNGPKIIIDTNDFSLQVESTNNTIRNLSIKGGGVIFLKEDNNLVERIWMGLTDNGQAIHFRTPGNETRMAGGGIFITSDGNTVQDNVIAGAYARAVDIGSGVQNNTIQRNLIGTRADGSVPAVAPAAQCLRSFSYDPQNWYGGWGIAVSGSNNSIVQNRIAGLHILQSANDTPPMAIELFGANHLVQDNVIGVDSLGSGVGVCGQGIKVSGSGTRILDNRIVRSRIGFEDIVPTAILASDTSPLFGQITVRRNLVDSGPGDVYAFGPGIPRVLQIFAPARITGINGTAVTGASGAGSACPGCLIDFYSDDADGNNEALTYLGQTTADSNGLFAFTLSQPLAAGIGIRTSSTTMSAGVIGSYGAGTTTRLSKLYLPMSSLAVTGALAGSTGITQTFTITVSPAGATTPIDYTVKATDFATQTLSSNATVVNALYVWTTPGVKTIAVSVRNDLGELSTTRTITIAAPAGSGSKELYL
;
A
#
# COMPACT_ATOMS: atom_id res chain seq x y z
N MET A 1 -10.86 -21.79 21.75
CA MET A 1 -10.06 -22.49 20.74
C MET A 1 -9.82 -21.51 19.61
N SER A 2 -8.70 -20.79 19.61
CA SER A 2 -8.32 -19.92 18.50
C SER A 2 -7.96 -20.81 17.32
N LEU A 3 -8.88 -20.91 16.37
CA LEU A 3 -8.62 -21.56 15.10
C LEU A 3 -7.63 -20.65 14.36
N VAL A 4 -6.34 -20.95 14.47
CA VAL A 4 -5.32 -20.36 13.59
C VAL A 4 -5.67 -20.87 12.20
N LEU A 5 -6.37 -20.03 11.42
CA LEU A 5 -6.55 -20.26 10.00
C LEU A 5 -5.12 -20.30 9.44
N ALA A 6 -4.65 -21.49 9.07
CA ALA A 6 -3.46 -21.63 8.26
C ALA A 6 -3.80 -20.98 6.92
N LEU A 7 -3.54 -19.68 6.81
CA LEU A 7 -3.43 -18.99 5.54
C LEU A 7 -2.54 -19.87 4.68
N ALA A 8 -3.12 -20.49 3.64
CA ALA A 8 -2.31 -21.16 2.63
C ALA A 8 -1.22 -20.17 2.24
N PRO A 9 0.07 -20.57 2.19
CA PRO A 9 1.14 -19.68 1.77
C PRO A 9 0.72 -19.12 0.42
N VAL A 10 0.34 -17.84 0.42
CA VAL A 10 0.03 -17.11 -0.80
C VAL A 10 1.27 -17.30 -1.64
N ALA A 11 1.13 -18.02 -2.76
CA ALA A 11 2.25 -18.28 -3.67
C ALA A 11 3.02 -16.98 -3.79
N GLY A 12 4.28 -16.99 -3.33
CA GLY A 12 5.08 -15.78 -3.24
C GLY A 12 4.93 -15.06 -4.55
N ALA A 13 4.45 -13.81 -4.50
CA ALA A 13 4.23 -13.01 -5.70
C ALA A 13 5.46 -13.23 -6.60
N PRO A 14 5.27 -13.70 -7.85
CA PRO A 14 6.35 -14.24 -8.65
C PRO A 14 7.52 -13.27 -8.56
N VAL A 15 8.67 -13.76 -8.08
CA VAL A 15 9.91 -12.98 -8.07
C VAL A 15 10.07 -12.53 -9.51
N HIS A 16 9.79 -11.25 -9.77
CA HIS A 16 9.74 -10.76 -11.14
C HIS A 16 11.10 -11.05 -11.76
N ALA A 17 11.10 -11.73 -12.91
CA ALA A 17 12.31 -11.96 -13.66
C ALA A 17 13.02 -10.61 -13.83
N ALA A 18 14.34 -10.57 -13.59
CA ALA A 18 15.12 -9.35 -13.75
C ALA A 18 14.78 -8.74 -15.13
N PRO A 19 14.28 -7.49 -15.18
CA PRO A 19 13.82 -6.89 -16.42
C PRO A 19 14.94 -6.91 -17.46
N GLN A 20 14.59 -7.24 -18.71
CA GLN A 20 15.54 -7.20 -19.81
C GLN A 20 15.86 -5.74 -20.13
N HIS A 21 17.06 -5.32 -19.74
CA HIS A 21 17.60 -4.01 -20.07
C HIS A 21 17.78 -3.88 -21.59
N LEU A 22 17.27 -2.80 -22.18
CA LEU A 22 17.53 -2.49 -23.59
C LEU A 22 19.03 -2.25 -23.76
N PRO A 23 19.73 -2.97 -24.65
CA PRO A 23 21.16 -2.76 -24.83
C PRO A 23 21.43 -1.30 -25.19
N ASP A 24 22.42 -0.71 -24.52
CA ASP A 24 22.78 0.69 -24.76
C ASP A 24 23.16 0.89 -26.22
N LEU A 25 22.77 2.04 -26.75
CA LEU A 25 23.33 2.51 -28.02
C LEU A 25 24.85 2.64 -27.88
N PRO A 26 25.63 2.27 -28.92
CA PRO A 26 27.06 2.50 -28.90
C PRO A 26 27.34 3.99 -28.71
N ALA A 27 28.12 4.31 -27.68
CA ALA A 27 28.46 5.69 -27.36
C ALA A 27 29.44 6.23 -28.40
N ALA A 28 29.18 7.43 -28.91
CA ALA A 28 30.10 8.16 -29.77
C ALA A 28 31.32 8.64 -28.98
N THR A 29 31.10 9.00 -27.71
CA THR A 29 32.16 9.44 -26.79
C THR A 29 32.14 8.61 -25.51
N THR A 30 33.32 8.21 -25.03
CA THR A 30 33.49 7.59 -23.71
C THR A 30 34.37 8.49 -22.83
N ILE A 31 33.89 8.81 -21.64
CA ILE A 31 34.64 9.52 -20.59
C ILE A 31 34.85 8.52 -19.46
N THR A 32 36.10 8.29 -19.06
CA THR A 32 36.44 7.28 -18.05
C THR A 32 36.91 7.94 -16.77
N VAL A 33 36.13 7.80 -15.70
CA VAL A 33 36.52 8.15 -14.34
C VAL A 33 37.54 7.12 -13.85
N ASP A 34 38.74 7.58 -13.49
CA ASP A 34 39.90 6.73 -13.17
C ASP A 34 40.45 6.95 -11.74
N THR A 35 39.93 7.94 -11.02
CA THR A 35 40.26 8.19 -9.62
C THR A 35 39.00 8.49 -8.80
N SER A 36 38.95 7.96 -7.58
CA SER A 36 37.86 8.27 -6.65
C SER A 36 38.03 9.63 -5.97
N ALA A 37 39.25 10.18 -6.01
CA ALA A 37 39.58 11.42 -5.34
C ALA A 37 38.83 12.60 -5.97
N ASP A 38 38.47 13.57 -5.14
CA ASP A 38 37.75 14.76 -5.59
C ASP A 38 38.69 15.93 -5.92
N LEU A 39 39.63 15.67 -6.83
CA LEU A 39 40.73 16.56 -7.19
C LEU A 39 40.23 17.88 -7.79
N ASP A 40 40.88 18.98 -7.38
CA ASP A 40 40.60 20.36 -7.81
C ASP A 40 39.09 20.68 -7.80
N SER A 41 38.45 20.39 -6.67
CA SER A 41 36.98 20.48 -6.54
C SER A 41 36.39 21.87 -6.74
N SER A 42 37.24 22.91 -6.74
CA SER A 42 36.88 24.30 -7.04
C SER A 42 36.83 24.65 -8.52
N SER A 43 37.42 23.83 -9.40
CA SER A 43 37.53 24.19 -10.81
C SER A 43 36.24 23.98 -11.58
N LEU A 44 35.88 24.98 -12.38
CA LEU A 44 34.72 24.97 -13.27
C LEU A 44 35.09 24.78 -14.75
N THR A 45 36.38 24.58 -15.05
CA THR A 45 36.90 24.52 -16.42
C THR A 45 37.78 23.30 -16.69
N LYS A 46 38.17 22.54 -15.65
CA LYS A 46 38.98 21.33 -15.80
C LYS A 46 38.12 20.10 -16.11
N THR A 47 38.31 19.54 -17.29
CA THR A 47 37.63 18.34 -17.80
C THR A 47 38.55 17.12 -17.67
N CYS A 48 38.09 15.94 -18.09
CA CYS A 48 38.92 14.72 -18.08
C CYS A 48 39.88 14.64 -19.27
N GLY A 49 39.43 15.03 -20.46
CA GLY A 49 40.22 15.03 -21.69
C GLY A 49 39.75 16.04 -22.73
N TYR A 50 38.57 16.65 -22.57
CA TYR A 50 38.05 17.62 -23.54
C TYR A 50 38.71 18.99 -23.44
N THR A 51 39.27 19.50 -24.54
CA THR A 51 39.90 20.83 -24.60
C THR A 51 39.25 21.66 -25.69
N ALA A 52 38.50 22.70 -25.31
CA ALA A 52 37.89 23.67 -26.21
C ALA A 52 37.44 24.93 -25.46
N GLY A 53 37.64 26.11 -26.06
CA GLY A 53 37.25 27.39 -25.45
C GLY A 53 37.94 27.58 -24.09
N ILE A 54 37.14 27.72 -23.02
CA ILE A 54 37.65 27.87 -21.64
C ILE A 54 37.99 26.53 -20.97
N TYR A 55 37.60 25.41 -21.57
CA TYR A 55 37.80 24.07 -21.01
C TYR A 55 39.18 23.53 -21.34
N ALA A 56 39.85 22.97 -20.34
CA ALA A 56 41.16 22.36 -20.47
C ALA A 56 41.19 21.00 -19.79
N ALA A 57 41.81 20.01 -20.42
CA ALA A 57 42.03 18.70 -19.83
C ALA A 57 42.84 18.81 -18.52
N ALA A 58 42.45 18.02 -17.53
CA ALA A 58 43.22 17.83 -16.31
C ALA A 58 44.42 16.90 -16.54
N THR A 59 45.48 17.06 -15.74
CA THR A 59 46.72 16.27 -15.85
C THR A 59 46.93 15.30 -14.67
N ASP A 60 46.04 15.36 -13.69
CA ASP A 60 46.10 14.67 -12.39
C ASP A 60 44.99 13.61 -12.24
N GLY A 61 44.25 13.29 -13.31
CA GLY A 61 43.22 12.24 -13.35
C GLY A 61 41.82 12.73 -13.72
N CYS A 62 40.90 11.81 -13.99
CA CYS A 62 39.50 12.06 -14.28
C CYS A 62 38.63 11.69 -13.08
N THR A 63 38.10 12.72 -12.41
CA THR A 63 37.12 12.56 -11.32
C THR A 63 35.69 12.54 -11.88
N LEU A 64 34.72 12.05 -11.11
CA LEU A 64 33.30 12.14 -11.49
C LEU A 64 32.87 13.59 -11.78
N ARG A 65 33.37 14.56 -10.99
CA ARG A 65 33.05 15.97 -11.20
C ARG A 65 33.50 16.44 -12.59
N ARG A 66 34.74 16.12 -12.95
CA ARG A 66 35.33 16.49 -14.25
C ARG A 66 34.63 15.78 -15.40
N ALA A 67 34.20 14.54 -15.20
CA ALA A 67 33.45 13.79 -16.19
C ALA A 67 32.06 14.39 -16.46
N LEU A 68 31.35 14.80 -15.41
CA LEU A 68 30.06 15.51 -15.53
C LEU A 68 30.24 16.86 -16.23
N LEU A 69 31.27 17.63 -15.85
CA LEU A 69 31.58 18.90 -16.49
C LEU A 69 31.92 18.72 -17.98
N GLU A 70 32.71 17.69 -18.30
CA GLU A 70 33.06 17.37 -19.69
C GLU A 70 31.84 16.98 -20.52
N ALA A 71 30.98 16.10 -20.01
CA ALA A 71 29.75 15.72 -20.70
C ALA A 71 28.82 16.92 -20.97
N ALA A 72 28.85 17.91 -20.07
CA ALA A 72 28.13 19.16 -20.25
C ALA A 72 28.79 20.14 -21.23
N ALA A 73 30.12 20.11 -21.35
CA ALA A 73 30.89 20.99 -22.21
C ALA A 73 31.00 20.50 -23.67
N ARG A 74 30.81 19.19 -23.90
CA ARG A 74 30.93 18.59 -25.24
C ARG A 74 29.75 18.94 -26.15
N PRO A 75 30.02 19.16 -27.45
CA PRO A 75 29.01 19.53 -28.43
C PRO A 75 28.06 18.37 -28.76
N GLN A 76 26.93 18.66 -29.39
CA GLN A 76 25.94 17.65 -29.79
C GLN A 76 26.52 16.53 -30.67
N SER A 77 27.52 16.82 -31.50
CA SER A 77 28.18 15.83 -32.37
C SER A 77 28.86 14.69 -31.62
N ASP A 78 29.16 14.89 -30.34
CA ASP A 78 29.85 13.92 -29.49
C ASP A 78 28.87 12.96 -28.78
N ARG A 79 27.56 13.16 -28.95
CA ARG A 79 26.51 12.38 -28.29
C ARG A 79 26.08 11.20 -29.17
N PRO A 80 25.78 10.01 -28.60
CA PRO A 80 25.67 9.71 -27.17
C PRO A 80 27.01 9.65 -26.41
N ILE A 81 27.01 10.04 -25.14
CA ILE A 81 28.18 10.04 -24.25
C ILE A 81 28.02 8.95 -23.17
N ALA A 82 29.04 8.14 -22.96
CA ALA A 82 29.11 7.20 -21.84
C ALA A 82 30.14 7.66 -20.80
N ILE A 83 29.69 7.92 -19.57
CA ILE A 83 30.55 8.07 -18.40
C ILE A 83 30.73 6.68 -17.77
N ARG A 84 31.97 6.18 -17.83
CA ARG A 84 32.38 4.87 -17.34
C ARG A 84 33.35 5.00 -16.18
N PHE A 85 33.51 3.92 -15.42
CA PHE A 85 34.44 3.85 -14.29
C PHE A 85 35.53 2.81 -14.57
N ASN A 86 36.78 3.15 -14.26
CA ASN A 86 37.93 2.27 -14.31
C ASN A 86 38.93 2.64 -13.21
N LEU A 87 38.44 2.61 -11.97
CA LEU A 87 39.21 2.90 -10.77
C LEU A 87 40.18 1.75 -10.49
N ALA A 88 41.40 2.09 -10.10
CA ALA A 88 42.45 1.11 -9.84
C ALA A 88 42.15 0.25 -8.59
N ASN A 89 42.69 -0.97 -8.58
CA ASN A 89 42.84 -1.74 -7.35
C ASN A 89 43.91 -1.07 -6.47
N GLY A 90 43.59 -0.78 -5.22
CA GLY A 90 44.40 0.04 -4.32
C GLY A 90 44.13 1.55 -4.41
N ASP A 91 43.08 1.97 -5.12
CA ASP A 91 42.61 3.36 -5.08
C ASP A 91 42.32 3.77 -3.60
N PRO A 92 42.66 5.01 -3.17
CA PRO A 92 42.59 5.40 -1.76
C PRO A 92 41.21 5.26 -1.10
N ASN A 93 40.13 5.31 -1.88
CA ASN A 93 38.77 5.16 -1.38
C ASN A 93 38.11 3.84 -1.80
N GLN A 94 38.92 2.85 -2.17
CA GLN A 94 38.46 1.47 -2.32
C GLN A 94 38.23 0.83 -0.94
N ASP A 95 37.20 0.00 -0.83
CA ASP A 95 36.94 -0.90 0.30
C ASP A 95 36.84 -0.20 1.67
N LEU A 96 36.41 1.08 1.70
CA LEU A 96 36.31 1.86 2.94
C LEU A 96 35.34 1.26 3.97
N GLU A 97 34.22 0.69 3.50
CA GLU A 97 33.20 0.08 4.36
C GLU A 97 32.94 -1.39 3.96
N VAL A 98 32.93 -1.69 2.66
CA VAL A 98 32.62 -3.02 2.12
C VAL A 98 33.62 -3.36 1.03
N SER A 99 34.14 -4.58 1.04
CA SER A 99 35.07 -5.00 0.00
C SER A 99 34.42 -5.06 -1.39
N GLY A 100 35.18 -4.65 -2.39
CA GLY A 100 34.77 -4.55 -3.77
C GLY A 100 33.96 -3.30 -4.11
N THR A 101 34.08 -2.22 -3.33
CA THR A 101 33.42 -0.93 -3.61
C THR A 101 34.41 0.22 -3.66
N TRP A 102 34.02 1.30 -4.35
CA TRP A 102 34.78 2.55 -4.41
C TRP A 102 33.87 3.72 -4.02
N THR A 103 34.28 4.48 -3.02
CA THR A 103 33.56 5.65 -2.55
C THR A 103 34.15 6.92 -3.15
N LEU A 104 33.30 7.70 -3.82
CA LEU A 104 33.64 8.97 -4.44
C LEU A 104 33.11 10.09 -3.54
N PRO A 105 33.94 10.67 -2.65
CA PRO A 105 33.53 11.79 -1.83
C PRO A 105 33.27 13.03 -2.68
N VAL A 106 32.20 13.75 -2.39
CA VAL A 106 31.85 15.01 -3.07
C VAL A 106 32.12 16.17 -2.11
N ALA A 107 33.23 16.87 -2.29
CA ALA A 107 33.63 17.98 -1.43
C ALA A 107 32.88 19.30 -1.74
N ARG A 108 32.31 19.41 -2.95
CA ARG A 108 31.57 20.57 -3.46
C ARG A 108 30.49 20.16 -4.44
N ALA A 109 29.55 21.06 -4.72
CA ALA A 109 28.48 20.86 -5.69
C ALA A 109 28.94 20.18 -6.98
N LEU A 110 28.18 19.16 -7.40
CA LEU A 110 28.40 18.50 -8.68
C LEU A 110 27.95 19.44 -9.82
N PRO A 111 28.70 19.50 -10.94
CA PRO A 111 28.27 20.16 -12.16
C PRO A 111 26.91 19.63 -12.60
N VAL A 112 26.08 20.55 -13.08
CA VAL A 112 24.79 20.22 -13.66
C VAL A 112 25.02 19.48 -14.97
N LEU A 113 24.36 18.34 -15.14
CA LEU A 113 24.36 17.58 -16.39
C LEU A 113 23.42 18.25 -17.40
N LYS A 114 23.99 19.09 -18.24
CA LYS A 114 23.29 19.86 -19.28
C LYS A 114 23.97 19.67 -20.64
N THR A 115 23.49 20.37 -21.65
CA THR A 115 24.16 20.50 -22.95
C THR A 115 24.94 21.82 -23.04
N ASP A 116 25.79 21.95 -24.06
CA ASP A 116 26.59 23.14 -24.34
C ASP A 116 25.73 24.34 -24.81
N THR A 117 24.49 24.09 -25.21
CA THR A 117 23.53 25.12 -25.67
C THR A 117 22.21 25.03 -24.92
N ILE A 118 21.52 26.16 -24.74
CA ILE A 118 20.18 26.20 -24.12
C ILE A 118 19.06 25.74 -25.07
N VAL A 119 19.34 25.66 -26.38
CA VAL A 119 18.34 25.37 -27.42
C VAL A 119 18.17 23.87 -27.61
N ASN A 120 19.28 23.14 -27.71
CA ASN A 120 19.26 21.69 -27.83
C ASN A 120 19.59 21.06 -26.49
N LYS A 121 18.58 20.53 -25.81
CA LYS A 121 18.73 19.87 -24.50
C LYS A 121 18.93 18.35 -24.62
N ASN A 122 19.10 17.80 -25.83
CA ASN A 122 19.26 16.35 -26.03
C ASN A 122 20.59 15.85 -25.46
N GLY A 123 20.56 15.37 -24.22
CA GLY A 123 21.73 14.95 -23.45
C GLY A 123 22.31 13.62 -23.92
N GLN A 124 21.52 12.55 -23.95
CA GLN A 124 22.03 11.20 -24.32
C GLN A 124 23.31 10.82 -23.54
N VAL A 125 23.35 11.15 -22.25
CA VAL A 125 24.47 10.80 -21.36
C VAL A 125 24.07 9.60 -20.52
N THR A 126 24.89 8.55 -20.57
CA THR A 126 24.76 7.38 -19.69
C THR A 126 25.84 7.41 -18.62
N ILE A 127 25.45 7.43 -17.35
CA ILE A 127 26.33 7.23 -16.19
C ILE A 127 26.08 5.83 -15.66
N ASP A 128 27.10 4.96 -15.72
CA ASP A 128 26.92 3.55 -15.38
C ASP A 128 28.02 3.00 -14.47
N GLY A 129 27.69 2.82 -13.19
CA GLY A 129 28.60 2.24 -12.20
C GLY A 129 28.93 0.76 -12.42
N ALA A 130 28.15 0.02 -13.22
CA ALA A 130 28.45 -1.39 -13.52
C ALA A 130 29.67 -1.54 -14.44
N THR A 131 30.07 -0.46 -15.13
CA THR A 131 31.24 -0.45 -16.00
C THR A 131 32.56 -0.58 -15.24
N GLN A 132 32.56 -0.33 -13.93
CA GLN A 132 33.73 -0.55 -13.07
C GLN A 132 34.16 -2.03 -13.12
N PRO A 133 35.39 -2.32 -13.59
CA PRO A 133 35.93 -3.68 -13.56
C PRO A 133 36.19 -4.14 -12.12
N GLY A 134 36.13 -5.46 -11.90
CA GLY A 134 36.28 -6.06 -10.58
C GLY A 134 35.13 -5.70 -9.64
N GLY A 135 35.41 -5.68 -8.33
CA GLY A 135 34.45 -5.28 -7.30
C GLY A 135 33.49 -6.38 -6.86
N ARG A 136 32.51 -5.99 -6.04
CA ARG A 136 31.47 -6.89 -5.53
C ARG A 136 30.52 -7.33 -6.64
N THR A 137 29.91 -8.51 -6.46
CA THR A 137 28.95 -9.09 -7.42
C THR A 137 27.51 -8.66 -7.14
N ASN A 138 27.20 -8.25 -5.91
CA ASN A 138 25.86 -7.88 -5.48
C ASN A 138 25.83 -6.40 -5.08
N GLY A 139 24.97 -5.62 -5.75
CA GLY A 139 24.79 -4.19 -5.52
C GLY A 139 25.78 -3.28 -6.28
N PRO A 140 25.62 -1.95 -6.17
CA PRO A 140 26.47 -0.97 -6.86
C PRO A 140 27.94 -1.03 -6.45
N LYS A 141 28.87 -0.97 -7.40
CA LYS A 141 30.32 -0.91 -7.11
C LYS A 141 30.78 0.50 -6.75
N ILE A 142 30.12 1.50 -7.33
CA ILE A 142 30.44 2.91 -7.17
C ILE A 142 29.47 3.52 -6.17
N ILE A 143 30.02 4.16 -5.15
CA ILE A 143 29.27 4.89 -4.12
C ILE A 143 29.60 6.36 -4.25
N ILE A 144 28.59 7.20 -4.47
CA ILE A 144 28.72 8.65 -4.47
C ILE A 144 28.34 9.14 -3.08
N ASP A 145 29.31 9.63 -2.33
CA ASP A 145 29.06 10.28 -1.04
C ASP A 145 28.88 11.78 -1.28
N THR A 146 27.61 12.18 -1.39
CA THR A 146 27.22 13.49 -1.90
C THR A 146 27.49 14.64 -0.95
N ASN A 147 27.61 14.40 0.36
CA ASN A 147 27.74 15.47 1.36
C ASN A 147 26.75 16.64 1.10
N ASP A 148 25.46 16.31 0.95
CA ASP A 148 24.32 17.18 0.62
C ASP A 148 24.24 17.73 -0.81
N PHE A 149 25.23 17.46 -1.67
CA PHE A 149 25.23 17.96 -3.03
C PHE A 149 24.43 17.05 -3.98
N SER A 150 23.37 17.61 -4.55
CA SER A 150 22.49 16.87 -5.47
C SER A 150 23.09 16.75 -6.87
N LEU A 151 22.82 15.63 -7.54
CA LEU A 151 23.06 15.46 -8.97
C LEU A 151 21.90 16.07 -9.74
N GLN A 152 22.15 17.18 -10.44
CA GLN A 152 21.13 17.89 -11.21
C GLN A 152 21.22 17.53 -12.70
N VAL A 153 20.10 17.19 -13.31
CA VAL A 153 19.98 16.81 -14.72
C VAL A 153 19.11 17.83 -15.45
N GLU A 154 19.75 18.70 -16.22
CA GLU A 154 19.14 19.75 -17.05
C GLU A 154 19.29 19.43 -18.55
N SER A 155 19.16 18.14 -18.90
CA SER A 155 19.14 17.66 -20.29
C SER A 155 18.23 16.42 -20.40
N THR A 156 17.81 16.09 -21.62
CA THR A 156 16.89 14.97 -21.89
C THR A 156 17.62 13.69 -22.27
N ASN A 157 16.92 12.56 -22.22
CA ASN A 157 17.40 11.25 -22.71
C ASN A 157 18.66 10.74 -22.01
N ASN A 158 18.87 11.09 -20.74
CA ASN A 158 20.00 10.57 -19.95
C ASN A 158 19.61 9.30 -19.22
N THR A 159 20.61 8.47 -18.93
CA THR A 159 20.48 7.26 -18.12
C THR A 159 21.44 7.32 -16.94
N ILE A 160 20.94 7.17 -15.72
CA ILE A 160 21.75 7.11 -14.49
C ILE A 160 21.49 5.77 -13.81
N ARG A 161 22.54 4.95 -13.65
CA ARG A 161 22.35 3.58 -13.15
C ARG A 161 23.52 2.93 -12.45
N ASN A 162 23.21 1.90 -11.64
CA ASN A 162 24.18 1.05 -10.93
C ASN A 162 25.10 1.82 -9.99
N LEU A 163 24.57 2.83 -9.31
CA LEU A 163 25.28 3.67 -8.35
C LEU A 163 24.64 3.53 -6.97
N SER A 164 25.45 3.69 -5.93
CA SER A 164 24.93 4.00 -4.59
C SER A 164 25.09 5.50 -4.35
N ILE A 165 24.11 6.13 -3.70
CA ILE A 165 24.12 7.55 -3.33
C ILE A 165 23.84 7.67 -1.83
N LYS A 166 24.83 8.19 -1.11
CA LYS A 166 24.73 8.52 0.33
C LYS A 166 25.12 9.97 0.57
N GLY A 167 25.05 10.43 1.82
CA GLY A 167 25.45 11.79 2.17
C GLY A 167 24.38 12.88 2.00
N GLY A 168 23.13 12.57 1.62
CA GLY A 168 21.98 13.47 1.75
C GLY A 168 21.62 14.37 0.56
N GLY A 169 22.31 14.25 -0.58
CA GLY A 169 21.89 14.80 -1.87
C GLY A 169 20.87 13.92 -2.59
N VAL A 170 20.11 14.53 -3.53
CA VAL A 170 19.12 13.85 -4.37
C VAL A 170 19.57 13.73 -5.83
N ILE A 171 18.89 12.90 -6.61
CA ILE A 171 18.91 13.04 -8.08
C ILE A 171 17.74 13.95 -8.46
N PHE A 172 18.04 15.07 -9.11
CA PHE A 172 17.03 16.05 -9.53
C PHE A 172 16.92 16.08 -11.06
N LEU A 173 15.83 15.50 -11.57
CA LEU A 173 15.47 15.50 -12.98
C LEU A 173 14.65 16.75 -13.32
N LYS A 174 15.24 17.66 -14.10
CA LYS A 174 14.61 18.93 -14.50
C LYS A 174 14.22 18.98 -15.97
N GLU A 175 14.57 17.96 -16.75
CA GLU A 175 14.23 17.84 -18.17
C GLU A 175 13.69 16.44 -18.47
N ASP A 176 13.13 16.27 -19.66
CA ASP A 176 12.28 15.14 -19.98
C ASP A 176 13.02 13.85 -20.33
N ASN A 177 12.30 12.73 -20.30
CA ASN A 177 12.73 11.45 -20.87
C ASN A 177 14.03 10.89 -20.28
N ASN A 178 14.31 11.14 -19.00
CA ASN A 178 15.45 10.54 -18.30
C ASN A 178 15.09 9.22 -17.63
N LEU A 179 16.06 8.31 -17.54
CA LEU A 179 15.96 7.02 -16.88
C LEU A 179 16.87 6.98 -15.64
N VAL A 180 16.30 6.68 -14.48
CA VAL A 180 17.05 6.40 -13.25
C VAL A 180 16.73 4.98 -12.79
N GLU A 181 17.75 4.11 -12.79
CA GLU A 181 17.54 2.71 -12.45
C GLU A 181 18.65 2.06 -11.63
N ARG A 182 18.32 1.03 -10.84
CA ARG A 182 19.29 0.24 -10.08
C ARG A 182 20.20 1.10 -9.19
N ILE A 183 19.63 2.16 -8.62
CA ILE A 183 20.28 3.03 -7.65
C ILE A 183 19.99 2.52 -6.24
N TRP A 184 21.01 2.50 -5.39
CA TRP A 184 20.82 2.41 -3.94
C TRP A 184 20.93 3.81 -3.37
N MET A 185 20.01 4.20 -2.48
CA MET A 185 19.99 5.55 -1.97
C MET A 185 19.61 5.61 -0.50
N GLY A 186 20.38 6.39 0.27
CA GLY A 186 20.12 6.60 1.71
C GLY A 186 20.53 5.42 2.61
N LEU A 187 21.23 4.42 2.05
CA LEU A 187 21.70 3.23 2.77
C LEU A 187 23.21 3.26 2.99
N THR A 188 23.68 2.47 3.95
CA THR A 188 25.10 2.11 4.11
C THR A 188 25.62 1.32 2.91
N ASP A 189 26.94 1.17 2.77
CA ASP A 189 27.54 0.58 1.56
C ASP A 189 27.17 -0.90 1.40
N ASN A 190 26.92 -1.60 2.52
CA ASN A 190 26.40 -2.97 2.54
C ASN A 190 24.87 -3.07 2.30
N GLY A 191 24.16 -1.93 2.28
CA GLY A 191 22.72 -1.86 2.07
C GLY A 191 21.87 -2.35 3.25
N GLN A 192 22.45 -2.59 4.42
CA GLN A 192 21.78 -3.23 5.57
C GLN A 192 21.27 -2.23 6.62
N ALA A 193 21.69 -0.97 6.56
CA ALA A 193 21.29 0.07 7.49
C ALA A 193 21.04 1.41 6.77
N ILE A 194 20.32 2.32 7.44
CA ILE A 194 20.17 3.71 7.01
C ILE A 194 21.50 4.41 7.19
N HIS A 195 21.95 5.16 6.19
CA HIS A 195 23.10 6.03 6.33
C HIS A 195 22.68 7.36 6.98
N PHE A 196 23.47 7.84 7.93
CA PHE A 196 23.28 9.16 8.54
C PHE A 196 24.27 10.13 7.93
N ARG A 197 23.75 11.29 7.51
CA ARG A 197 24.51 12.37 6.87
C ARG A 197 25.67 12.86 7.74
N THR A 198 25.50 12.85 9.05
CA THR A 198 26.55 13.20 10.01
C THR A 198 26.64 12.09 11.05
N PRO A 199 27.74 11.31 11.07
CA PRO A 199 27.96 10.31 12.12
C PRO A 199 27.81 10.93 13.52
N GLY A 200 26.98 10.33 14.38
CA GLY A 200 26.71 10.83 15.73
C GLY A 200 25.76 12.03 15.82
N ASN A 201 25.09 12.41 14.71
CA ASN A 201 23.96 13.32 14.75
C ASN A 201 22.79 12.73 13.96
N GLU A 202 21.94 12.01 14.68
CA GLU A 202 20.87 11.20 14.11
C GLU A 202 19.67 12.03 13.63
N THR A 203 19.61 13.32 13.98
CA THR A 203 18.65 14.26 13.36
C THR A 203 18.98 14.57 11.90
N ARG A 204 20.22 14.31 11.48
CA ARG A 204 20.67 14.46 10.09
C ARG A 204 20.67 13.11 9.39
N MET A 205 19.49 12.52 9.23
CA MET A 205 19.33 11.31 8.42
C MET A 205 19.70 11.61 6.96
N ALA A 206 20.20 10.62 6.20
CA ALA A 206 20.48 10.84 4.79
C ALA A 206 19.17 11.21 4.05
N GLY A 207 19.14 12.42 3.48
CA GLY A 207 18.12 12.85 2.53
C GLY A 207 18.38 12.24 1.17
N GLY A 208 18.01 10.99 0.99
CA GLY A 208 17.99 10.35 -0.32
C GLY A 208 16.61 10.48 -0.95
N GLY A 209 16.55 10.85 -2.23
CA GLY A 209 15.35 10.75 -3.07
C GLY A 209 15.62 11.05 -4.54
N ILE A 210 14.60 10.85 -5.37
CA ILE A 210 14.60 11.24 -6.78
C ILE A 210 13.48 12.25 -7.00
N PHE A 211 13.85 13.47 -7.38
CA PHE A 211 12.91 14.58 -7.57
C PHE A 211 12.76 14.91 -9.05
N ILE A 212 11.52 15.11 -9.49
CA ILE A 212 11.17 15.26 -10.89
C ILE A 212 10.32 16.50 -11.08
N THR A 213 10.77 17.42 -11.94
CA THR A 213 10.02 18.63 -12.35
C THR A 213 9.81 18.69 -13.86
N SER A 214 9.82 17.54 -14.52
CA SER A 214 9.75 17.38 -15.99
C SER A 214 8.94 16.15 -16.38
N ASP A 215 8.76 15.94 -17.69
CA ASP A 215 7.85 14.94 -18.24
C ASP A 215 8.56 13.65 -18.70
N GLY A 216 7.82 12.55 -18.75
CA GLY A 216 8.28 11.34 -19.44
C GLY A 216 9.47 10.61 -18.79
N ASN A 217 9.82 10.93 -17.54
CA ASN A 217 10.93 10.28 -16.86
C ASN A 217 10.52 8.92 -16.29
N THR A 218 11.49 8.01 -16.17
CA THR A 218 11.30 6.68 -15.59
C THR A 218 12.23 6.46 -14.41
N VAL A 219 11.67 6.07 -13.27
CA VAL A 219 12.37 5.68 -12.04
C VAL A 219 12.07 4.22 -11.76
N GLN A 220 13.04 3.34 -11.97
CA GLN A 220 12.80 1.90 -11.87
C GLN A 220 13.86 1.06 -11.17
N ASP A 221 13.44 -0.03 -10.55
CA ASP A 221 14.35 -1.05 -10.00
C ASP A 221 15.39 -0.47 -9.00
N ASN A 222 15.02 0.62 -8.29
CA ASN A 222 15.86 1.27 -7.29
C ASN A 222 15.57 0.75 -5.87
N VAL A 223 16.54 0.91 -4.96
CA VAL A 223 16.35 0.75 -3.52
C VAL A 223 16.55 2.10 -2.85
N ILE A 224 15.49 2.64 -2.25
CA ILE A 224 15.49 4.01 -1.73
C ILE A 224 15.02 4.03 -0.28
N ALA A 225 15.90 4.43 0.62
CA ALA A 225 15.55 4.83 1.97
C ALA A 225 15.35 6.35 2.03
N GLY A 226 14.09 6.80 2.12
CA GLY A 226 13.71 8.22 2.12
C GLY A 226 13.83 8.88 3.49
N ALA A 227 14.92 8.64 4.22
CA ALA A 227 14.97 8.83 5.67
C ALA A 227 14.66 10.27 6.13
N TYR A 228 15.04 11.29 5.34
CA TYR A 228 14.72 12.70 5.61
C TYR A 228 13.69 13.31 4.63
N ALA A 229 13.56 12.77 3.41
CA ALA A 229 12.71 13.32 2.36
C ALA A 229 11.97 12.20 1.61
N ARG A 230 11.02 12.55 0.74
CA ARG A 230 10.32 11.57 -0.09
C ARG A 230 11.29 10.76 -0.93
N ALA A 231 11.06 9.44 -0.99
CA ALA A 231 11.87 8.55 -1.82
C ALA A 231 11.78 8.93 -3.30
N VAL A 232 10.57 9.28 -3.77
CA VAL A 232 10.35 9.88 -5.08
C VAL A 232 9.34 11.02 -4.93
N ASP A 233 9.65 12.19 -5.51
CA ASP A 233 8.77 13.36 -5.52
C ASP A 233 8.60 13.90 -6.94
N ILE A 234 7.35 14.02 -7.39
CA ILE A 234 7.00 14.57 -8.70
C ILE A 234 6.25 15.89 -8.48
N GLY A 235 6.79 16.98 -9.04
CA GLY A 235 6.26 18.34 -8.87
C GLY A 235 4.93 18.60 -9.58
N SER A 236 4.31 19.74 -9.29
CA SER A 236 3.06 20.14 -9.96
C SER A 236 3.28 20.50 -11.43
N GLY A 237 2.29 20.24 -12.29
CA GLY A 237 2.31 20.64 -13.71
C GLY A 237 3.12 19.73 -14.63
N VAL A 238 3.59 18.59 -14.12
CA VAL A 238 4.38 17.60 -14.88
C VAL A 238 3.57 16.33 -15.14
N GLN A 239 3.97 15.57 -16.15
CA GLN A 239 3.16 14.45 -16.63
C GLN A 239 3.94 13.28 -17.25
N ASN A 240 3.23 12.17 -17.39
CA ASN A 240 3.70 10.96 -18.10
C ASN A 240 4.97 10.33 -17.49
N ASN A 241 5.23 10.56 -16.21
CA ASN A 241 6.34 9.92 -15.52
C ASN A 241 5.95 8.53 -15.02
N THR A 242 6.92 7.61 -14.96
CA THR A 242 6.73 6.23 -14.49
C THR A 242 7.63 5.92 -13.31
N ILE A 243 7.04 5.46 -12.21
CA ILE A 243 7.74 4.97 -11.02
C ILE A 243 7.41 3.49 -10.88
N GLN A 244 8.38 2.60 -11.10
CA GLN A 244 8.10 1.17 -11.14
C GLN A 244 9.12 0.24 -10.51
N ARG A 245 8.66 -0.85 -9.89
CA ARG A 245 9.54 -1.91 -9.35
C ARG A 245 10.61 -1.43 -8.36
N ASN A 246 10.36 -0.32 -7.67
CA ASN A 246 11.28 0.18 -6.65
C ASN A 246 11.02 -0.50 -5.30
N LEU A 247 12.08 -0.69 -4.51
CA LEU A 247 12.04 -1.04 -3.10
C LEU A 247 12.19 0.24 -2.28
N ILE A 248 11.16 0.62 -1.53
CA ILE A 248 11.11 1.88 -0.79
C ILE A 248 10.97 1.60 0.70
N GLY A 249 11.86 2.22 1.48
CA GLY A 249 11.88 2.10 2.93
C GLY A 249 12.42 0.77 3.46
N THR A 250 13.11 -0.01 2.63
CA THR A 250 13.68 -1.30 3.00
C THR A 250 15.21 -1.27 2.99
N ARG A 251 15.83 -2.36 3.45
CA ARG A 251 17.22 -2.69 3.11
C ARG A 251 17.37 -2.99 1.62
N ALA A 252 18.61 -3.12 1.17
CA ALA A 252 18.96 -3.48 -0.21
C ALA A 252 18.42 -4.85 -0.66
N ASP A 253 18.26 -5.79 0.26
CA ASP A 253 17.62 -7.09 -0.01
C ASP A 253 16.09 -7.04 0.05
N GLY A 254 15.54 -5.85 0.30
CA GLY A 254 14.11 -5.63 0.41
C GLY A 254 13.49 -6.08 1.74
N SER A 255 14.28 -6.55 2.70
CA SER A 255 13.82 -6.84 4.07
C SER A 255 13.69 -5.56 4.89
N VAL A 256 12.88 -5.61 5.95
CA VAL A 256 12.81 -4.56 6.98
C VAL A 256 13.25 -5.18 8.30
N PRO A 257 14.17 -4.55 9.06
CA PRO A 257 14.56 -5.05 10.37
C PRO A 257 13.35 -5.22 11.28
N ALA A 258 13.36 -6.24 12.13
CA ALA A 258 12.32 -6.41 13.14
C ALA A 258 12.32 -5.21 14.09
N VAL A 259 11.18 -4.52 14.17
CA VAL A 259 10.93 -3.43 15.12
C VAL A 259 9.99 -3.97 16.19
N ALA A 260 10.30 -3.71 17.46
CA ALA A 260 9.43 -4.12 18.56
C ALA A 260 8.03 -3.48 18.38
N PRO A 261 6.92 -4.22 18.59
CA PRO A 261 5.57 -3.65 18.44
C PRO A 261 5.34 -2.40 19.27
N ALA A 262 5.98 -2.30 20.43
CA ALA A 262 5.92 -1.14 21.32
C ALA A 262 6.63 0.09 20.76
N ALA A 263 7.58 -0.05 19.83
CA ALA A 263 8.31 1.07 19.22
C ALA A 263 7.75 1.44 17.83
N GLN A 264 7.08 0.48 17.17
CA GLN A 264 6.63 0.61 15.80
C GLN A 264 5.64 1.77 15.62
N CYS A 265 6.04 2.74 14.79
CA CYS A 265 5.26 3.93 14.44
C CYS A 265 4.82 4.78 15.63
N LEU A 266 5.56 4.70 16.73
CA LEU A 266 5.48 5.73 17.76
C LEU A 266 6.13 7.01 17.25
N ARG A 267 5.61 8.15 17.69
CA ARG A 267 6.25 9.44 17.44
C ARG A 267 7.63 9.43 18.11
N SER A 268 8.66 9.45 17.28
CA SER A 268 10.06 9.45 17.72
C SER A 268 10.60 10.87 17.62
N PHE A 269 10.56 11.61 18.72
CA PHE A 269 11.14 12.97 18.81
C PHE A 269 12.67 12.95 18.76
N SER A 270 13.26 11.83 19.16
CA SER A 270 14.68 11.54 19.11
C SER A 270 14.90 10.20 18.42
N TYR A 271 16.10 10.01 17.90
CA TYR A 271 16.50 8.72 17.34
C TYR A 271 16.43 7.62 18.40
N ASP A 272 15.94 6.48 17.95
CA ASP A 272 15.84 5.25 18.71
C ASP A 272 16.46 4.15 17.86
N PRO A 273 17.61 3.57 18.25
CA PRO A 273 18.27 2.52 17.49
C PRO A 273 17.45 1.22 17.38
N GLN A 274 16.37 1.07 18.17
CA GLN A 274 15.44 -0.05 18.05
C GLN A 274 14.42 0.12 16.92
N ASN A 275 14.30 1.33 16.38
CA ASN A 275 13.41 1.63 15.26
C ASN A 275 14.13 1.54 13.91
N TRP A 276 13.33 1.30 12.88
CA TRP A 276 13.76 1.39 11.50
C TRP A 276 13.15 2.63 10.87
N TYR A 277 13.99 3.54 10.36
CA TYR A 277 13.58 4.82 9.79
C TYR A 277 13.66 4.78 8.26
N GLY A 278 12.82 3.94 7.64
CA GLY A 278 12.78 3.76 6.19
C GLY A 278 12.38 5.01 5.41
N GLY A 279 11.91 6.06 6.10
CA GLY A 279 11.65 7.35 5.49
C GLY A 279 10.22 7.58 5.03
N TRP A 280 10.08 8.47 4.04
CA TRP A 280 8.85 8.75 3.32
C TRP A 280 8.71 7.88 2.05
N GLY A 281 7.46 7.67 1.63
CA GLY A 281 7.14 6.97 0.39
C GLY A 281 7.24 7.87 -0.86
N ILE A 282 6.28 7.71 -1.75
CA ILE A 282 6.17 8.41 -3.04
C ILE A 282 5.16 9.56 -2.89
N ALA A 283 5.49 10.75 -3.38
CA ALA A 283 4.46 11.75 -3.70
C ALA A 283 4.49 12.14 -5.16
N VAL A 284 3.30 12.29 -5.71
CA VAL A 284 3.11 12.69 -7.09
C VAL A 284 2.11 13.82 -7.16
N SER A 285 2.55 14.93 -7.72
CA SER A 285 1.69 15.97 -8.25
C SER A 285 1.68 15.90 -9.79
N GLY A 286 0.72 16.58 -10.43
CA GLY A 286 0.70 16.70 -11.90
C GLY A 286 -0.36 15.83 -12.58
N SER A 287 -0.06 15.18 -13.70
CA SER A 287 -1.05 14.36 -14.42
C SER A 287 -0.48 13.16 -15.16
N ASN A 288 -1.30 12.13 -15.42
CA ASN A 288 -0.92 10.97 -16.26
C ASN A 288 0.33 10.20 -15.80
N ASN A 289 0.72 10.33 -14.54
CA ASN A 289 1.86 9.58 -13.97
C ASN A 289 1.44 8.16 -13.57
N SER A 290 2.36 7.21 -13.70
CA SER A 290 2.16 5.79 -13.37
C SER A 290 3.05 5.37 -12.20
N ILE A 291 2.46 4.73 -11.19
CA ILE A 291 3.13 4.17 -10.02
C ILE A 291 2.78 2.70 -9.97
N VAL A 292 3.68 1.83 -10.45
CA VAL A 292 3.36 0.43 -10.71
C VAL A 292 4.36 -0.56 -10.12
N GLN A 293 3.88 -1.65 -9.53
CA GLN A 293 4.74 -2.76 -9.08
C GLN A 293 5.81 -2.38 -8.05
N ASN A 294 5.65 -1.27 -7.31
CA ASN A 294 6.60 -0.89 -6.26
C ASN A 294 6.32 -1.68 -4.98
N ARG A 295 7.37 -1.92 -4.19
CA ARG A 295 7.26 -2.45 -2.83
C ARG A 295 7.66 -1.38 -1.83
N ILE A 296 6.74 -1.02 -0.94
CA ILE A 296 6.91 0.09 0.00
C ILE A 296 6.66 -0.44 1.41
N ALA A 297 7.66 -0.45 2.27
CA ALA A 297 7.55 -1.05 3.61
C ALA A 297 8.47 -0.33 4.61
N GLY A 298 8.18 -0.45 5.91
CA GLY A 298 9.09 0.07 6.95
C GLY A 298 9.22 1.60 6.97
N LEU A 299 8.23 2.32 6.44
CA LEU A 299 8.24 3.79 6.45
C LEU A 299 8.08 4.32 7.86
N HIS A 300 9.09 5.07 8.30
CA HIS A 300 9.12 5.80 9.58
C HIS A 300 10.15 6.91 9.50
N ILE A 301 9.93 8.01 10.24
CA ILE A 301 10.85 9.16 10.30
C ILE A 301 10.94 9.64 11.75
N LEU A 302 11.92 10.50 12.04
CA LEU A 302 11.88 11.32 13.24
C LEU A 302 10.74 12.34 13.11
N GLN A 303 9.88 12.41 14.11
CA GLN A 303 8.63 13.18 14.05
C GLN A 303 8.46 14.09 15.26
N SER A 304 8.00 15.31 14.98
CA SER A 304 7.42 16.21 15.97
C SER A 304 6.01 15.76 16.38
N ALA A 305 5.42 16.46 17.35
CA ALA A 305 4.06 16.18 17.82
C ALA A 305 2.98 16.52 16.77
N ASN A 306 3.32 17.25 15.73
CA ASN A 306 2.35 17.68 14.72
C ASN A 306 2.70 17.15 13.33
N ASP A 307 3.73 16.33 13.20
CA ASP A 307 4.12 15.82 11.89
C ASP A 307 3.15 14.72 11.45
N THR A 308 2.74 14.79 10.19
CA THR A 308 2.02 13.71 9.54
C THR A 308 2.94 12.49 9.37
N PRO A 309 2.49 11.28 9.71
CA PRO A 309 3.27 10.06 9.48
C PRO A 309 3.57 9.82 8.01
N PRO A 310 4.69 9.15 7.69
CA PRO A 310 5.07 8.91 6.31
C PRO A 310 4.04 8.03 5.61
N MET A 311 3.35 8.64 4.65
CA MET A 311 2.43 7.96 3.75
C MET A 311 3.21 7.16 2.71
N ALA A 312 2.66 6.02 2.27
CA ALA A 312 3.31 5.21 1.24
C ALA A 312 3.16 5.83 -0.15
N ILE A 313 1.97 6.28 -0.52
CA ILE A 313 1.72 6.98 -1.79
C ILE A 313 0.79 8.17 -1.56
N GLU A 314 1.21 9.35 -1.98
CA GLU A 314 0.43 10.59 -1.93
C GLU A 314 0.23 11.14 -3.35
N LEU A 315 -1.02 11.43 -3.74
CA LEU A 315 -1.38 11.81 -5.10
C LEU A 315 -2.16 13.13 -5.13
N PHE A 316 -1.69 14.03 -5.97
CA PHE A 316 -2.34 15.29 -6.33
C PHE A 316 -2.40 15.46 -7.85
N GLY A 317 -3.51 16.00 -8.34
CA GLY A 317 -3.70 16.22 -9.77
C GLY A 317 -4.54 15.14 -10.42
N ALA A 318 -4.24 14.72 -11.65
CA ALA A 318 -5.21 14.00 -12.46
C ALA A 318 -4.70 12.78 -13.24
N ASN A 319 -5.59 11.83 -13.49
CA ASN A 319 -5.39 10.70 -14.39
C ASN A 319 -4.17 9.82 -14.04
N HIS A 320 -3.83 9.71 -12.75
CA HIS A 320 -2.74 8.84 -12.32
C HIS A 320 -3.15 7.36 -12.41
N LEU A 321 -2.19 6.49 -12.65
CA LEU A 321 -2.34 5.05 -12.49
C LEU A 321 -1.52 4.58 -11.30
N VAL A 322 -2.17 3.95 -10.32
CA VAL A 322 -1.51 3.32 -9.18
C VAL A 322 -1.89 1.85 -9.16
N GLN A 323 -0.97 0.98 -9.60
CA GLN A 323 -1.32 -0.41 -9.87
C GLN A 323 -0.29 -1.44 -9.38
N ASP A 324 -0.75 -2.57 -8.88
CA ASP A 324 0.09 -3.73 -8.53
C ASP A 324 1.19 -3.41 -7.49
N ASN A 325 1.04 -2.34 -6.69
CA ASN A 325 2.00 -2.01 -5.65
C ASN A 325 1.75 -2.87 -4.40
N VAL A 326 2.81 -3.19 -3.67
CA VAL A 326 2.77 -3.91 -2.40
C VAL A 326 3.22 -2.98 -1.28
N ILE A 327 2.30 -2.61 -0.40
CA ILE A 327 2.50 -1.66 0.69
C ILE A 327 2.45 -2.40 2.03
N GLY A 328 3.44 -2.17 2.88
CA GLY A 328 3.57 -2.75 4.21
C GLY A 328 4.00 -4.22 4.24
N VAL A 329 4.46 -4.77 3.12
CA VAL A 329 5.03 -6.12 3.06
C VAL A 329 6.45 -6.05 2.51
N ASP A 330 7.41 -6.60 3.23
CA ASP A 330 8.81 -6.68 2.78
C ASP A 330 9.02 -7.76 1.71
N SER A 331 10.24 -7.87 1.17
CA SER A 331 10.54 -8.84 0.10
C SER A 331 10.56 -10.29 0.57
N LEU A 332 10.56 -10.53 1.88
CA LEU A 332 10.41 -11.86 2.48
C LEU A 332 8.93 -12.25 2.67
N GLY A 333 8.00 -11.36 2.34
CA GLY A 333 6.56 -11.57 2.53
C GLY A 333 6.06 -11.22 3.92
N SER A 334 6.89 -10.63 4.78
CA SER A 334 6.52 -10.26 6.14
C SER A 334 5.71 -8.96 6.15
N GLY A 335 4.54 -8.98 6.79
CA GLY A 335 3.69 -7.79 7.00
C GLY A 335 4.29 -6.87 8.06
N VAL A 336 5.18 -5.97 7.67
CA VAL A 336 5.87 -5.01 8.55
C VAL A 336 5.16 -3.66 8.63
N GLY A 337 4.20 -3.39 7.75
CA GLY A 337 3.40 -2.17 7.76
C GLY A 337 4.14 -0.92 7.27
N VAL A 338 3.41 0.20 7.35
CA VAL A 338 3.90 1.56 7.13
C VAL A 338 3.27 2.47 8.19
N CYS A 339 3.99 3.51 8.64
CA CYS A 339 3.53 4.31 9.76
C CYS A 339 2.46 5.36 9.45
N GLY A 340 2.23 5.68 8.18
CA GLY A 340 1.08 6.46 7.71
C GLY A 340 0.10 5.64 6.87
N GLN A 341 -0.77 6.36 6.17
CA GLN A 341 -1.74 5.76 5.24
C GLN A 341 -1.04 5.05 4.08
N GLY A 342 -1.73 4.05 3.53
CA GLY A 342 -1.28 3.36 2.33
C GLY A 342 -1.30 4.30 1.14
N ILE A 343 -2.48 4.80 0.77
CA ILE A 343 -2.65 5.69 -0.39
C ILE A 343 -3.54 6.86 -0.02
N LYS A 344 -3.08 8.09 -0.25
CA LYS A 344 -3.88 9.31 -0.18
C LYS A 344 -4.01 9.89 -1.58
N VAL A 345 -5.24 10.20 -1.99
CA VAL A 345 -5.55 10.68 -3.34
C VAL A 345 -6.43 11.92 -3.33
N SER A 346 -6.12 12.87 -4.20
CA SER A 346 -6.90 14.05 -4.50
C SER A 346 -7.01 14.24 -6.03
N GLY A 347 -7.82 15.20 -6.48
CA GLY A 347 -8.04 15.53 -7.88
C GLY A 347 -9.00 14.57 -8.60
N SER A 348 -8.68 14.15 -9.83
CA SER A 348 -9.66 13.48 -10.71
C SER A 348 -9.05 12.49 -11.70
N GLY A 349 -9.83 11.53 -12.19
CA GLY A 349 -9.42 10.54 -13.19
C GLY A 349 -8.45 9.46 -12.71
N THR A 350 -7.99 9.53 -11.45
CA THR A 350 -7.00 8.60 -10.90
C THR A 350 -7.59 7.20 -10.72
N ARG A 351 -6.80 6.19 -11.10
CA ARG A 351 -7.11 4.77 -10.99
C ARG A 351 -6.17 4.09 -10.01
N ILE A 352 -6.72 3.50 -8.95
CA ILE A 352 -6.00 2.74 -7.92
C ILE A 352 -6.47 1.29 -8.02
N LEU A 353 -5.63 0.43 -8.58
CA LEU A 353 -6.00 -0.91 -9.03
C LEU A 353 -5.06 -1.99 -8.47
N ASP A 354 -5.60 -3.12 -8.03
CA ASP A 354 -4.79 -4.33 -7.80
C ASP A 354 -3.62 -4.17 -6.80
N ASN A 355 -3.68 -3.18 -5.91
CA ASN A 355 -2.64 -2.97 -4.89
C ASN A 355 -2.89 -3.86 -3.67
N ARG A 356 -1.83 -4.31 -2.99
CA ARG A 356 -1.92 -5.00 -1.69
C ARG A 356 -1.39 -4.08 -0.59
N ILE A 357 -2.20 -3.81 0.42
CA ILE A 357 -1.85 -2.96 1.56
C ILE A 357 -1.98 -3.78 2.85
N VAL A 358 -0.92 -3.87 3.62
CA VAL A 358 -0.89 -4.62 4.88
C VAL A 358 -0.44 -3.70 6.01
N ARG A 359 -1.19 -3.64 7.11
CA ARG A 359 -0.78 -2.91 8.33
C ARG A 359 -0.37 -1.45 8.08
N SER A 360 -1.06 -0.75 7.18
CA SER A 360 -0.97 0.71 7.11
C SER A 360 -1.62 1.33 8.35
N ARG A 361 -1.21 2.54 8.72
CA ARG A 361 -1.77 3.26 9.88
C ARG A 361 -2.51 4.52 9.45
N ILE A 362 -3.22 5.14 10.38
CA ILE A 362 -3.88 6.41 10.12
C ILE A 362 -2.84 7.54 10.00
N GLY A 363 -3.03 8.48 9.08
CA GLY A 363 -2.32 9.76 9.12
C GLY A 363 -2.82 10.56 10.32
N PHE A 364 -1.94 11.11 11.17
CA PHE A 364 -2.36 11.77 12.41
C PHE A 364 -3.29 12.97 12.20
N GLU A 365 -3.27 13.60 11.03
CA GLU A 365 -4.16 14.72 10.68
C GLU A 365 -5.52 14.26 10.12
N ASP A 366 -5.66 12.99 9.75
CA ASP A 366 -6.87 12.48 9.14
C ASP A 366 -7.80 11.91 10.20
N ILE A 367 -9.02 12.44 10.25
CA ILE A 367 -10.08 11.95 11.15
C ILE A 367 -10.73 10.65 10.66
N VAL A 368 -10.39 10.21 9.44
CA VAL A 368 -11.00 9.04 8.78
C VAL A 368 -9.98 7.90 8.79
N PRO A 369 -10.18 6.87 9.64
CA PRO A 369 -9.31 5.70 9.66
C PRO A 369 -9.52 4.87 8.39
N THR A 370 -8.58 4.96 7.43
CA THR A 370 -8.66 4.18 6.19
C THR A 370 -7.30 3.87 5.58
N ALA A 371 -7.20 2.78 4.82
CA ALA A 371 -6.00 2.43 4.06
C ALA A 371 -5.84 3.27 2.78
N ILE A 372 -6.95 3.58 2.10
CA ILE A 372 -7.02 4.43 0.91
C ILE A 372 -7.95 5.61 1.20
N LEU A 373 -7.41 6.82 1.23
CA LEU A 373 -8.16 8.03 1.53
C LEU A 373 -8.29 8.91 0.28
N ALA A 374 -9.52 9.13 -0.20
CA ALA A 374 -9.80 10.23 -1.11
C ALA A 374 -10.08 11.51 -0.32
N SER A 375 -9.22 12.52 -0.43
CA SER A 375 -9.37 13.79 0.29
C SER A 375 -9.00 14.95 -0.61
N ASP A 376 -9.94 15.86 -0.82
CA ASP A 376 -9.76 17.05 -1.63
C ASP A 376 -10.81 18.09 -1.20
N THR A 377 -10.43 19.36 -1.20
CA THR A 377 -11.32 20.51 -0.94
C THR A 377 -11.47 21.39 -2.17
N SER A 378 -10.76 21.08 -3.26
CA SER A 378 -10.78 21.82 -4.50
C SER A 378 -12.07 21.53 -5.29
N PRO A 379 -12.54 22.50 -6.12
CA PRO A 379 -13.65 22.27 -7.04
C PRO A 379 -13.28 21.35 -8.21
N LEU A 380 -12.01 20.92 -8.31
CA LEU A 380 -11.50 20.06 -9.37
C LEU A 380 -11.55 18.57 -8.99
N PHE A 381 -12.00 18.26 -7.77
CA PHE A 381 -12.21 16.88 -7.36
C PHE A 381 -13.22 16.20 -8.29
N GLY A 382 -12.87 15.01 -8.77
CA GLY A 382 -13.65 14.30 -9.76
C GLY A 382 -13.69 12.81 -9.53
N GLN A 383 -13.85 12.08 -10.62
CA GLN A 383 -13.97 10.63 -10.60
C GLN A 383 -12.68 9.98 -10.10
N ILE A 384 -12.77 9.03 -9.16
CA ILE A 384 -11.66 8.18 -8.71
C ILE A 384 -12.09 6.72 -8.83
N THR A 385 -11.29 5.89 -9.49
CA THR A 385 -11.51 4.44 -9.58
C THR A 385 -10.67 3.75 -8.51
N VAL A 386 -11.30 2.96 -7.63
CA VAL A 386 -10.60 2.17 -6.61
C VAL A 386 -11.09 0.73 -6.68
N ARG A 387 -10.33 -0.18 -7.29
CA ARG A 387 -10.81 -1.54 -7.57
C ARG A 387 -9.76 -2.61 -7.35
N ARG A 388 -10.18 -3.79 -6.91
CA ARG A 388 -9.34 -4.99 -6.71
C ARG A 388 -8.14 -4.78 -5.78
N ASN A 389 -8.16 -3.72 -4.97
CA ASN A 389 -7.14 -3.54 -3.95
C ASN A 389 -7.45 -4.47 -2.78
N LEU A 390 -6.42 -5.11 -2.26
CA LEU A 390 -6.48 -5.96 -1.08
C LEU A 390 -5.94 -5.20 0.11
N VAL A 391 -6.66 -5.26 1.22
CA VAL A 391 -6.25 -4.62 2.48
C VAL A 391 -6.43 -5.63 3.60
N ASP A 392 -5.34 -5.86 4.33
CA ASP A 392 -5.25 -6.76 5.48
C ASP A 392 -4.71 -5.97 6.67
N SER A 393 -5.44 -5.98 7.79
CA SER A 393 -5.09 -5.26 9.02
C SER A 393 -4.92 -3.74 8.80
N GLY A 394 -5.84 -3.11 8.08
CA GLY A 394 -5.84 -1.65 7.86
C GLY A 394 -6.20 -0.83 9.12
N PRO A 395 -6.07 0.51 9.09
CA PRO A 395 -6.37 1.35 10.26
C PRO A 395 -7.87 1.52 10.52
N GLY A 396 -8.72 1.01 9.62
CA GLY A 396 -10.18 1.16 9.61
C GLY A 396 -10.74 0.70 8.26
N ASP A 397 -11.41 1.58 7.53
CA ASP A 397 -11.98 1.26 6.21
C ASP A 397 -10.91 0.96 5.15
N VAL A 398 -11.22 0.12 4.18
CA VAL A 398 -10.35 -0.09 3.00
C VAL A 398 -10.24 1.17 2.14
N TYR A 399 -11.38 1.81 1.87
CA TYR A 399 -11.48 3.02 1.08
C TYR A 399 -12.54 3.94 1.67
N ALA A 400 -12.17 5.19 1.92
CA ALA A 400 -13.07 6.20 2.43
C ALA A 400 -12.88 7.58 1.77
N PHE A 401 -13.92 8.40 1.89
CA PHE A 401 -13.93 9.79 1.47
C PHE A 401 -13.72 10.70 2.68
N GLY A 402 -12.76 11.61 2.58
CA GLY A 402 -12.48 12.63 3.59
C GLY A 402 -13.59 13.69 3.68
N PRO A 403 -13.57 14.51 4.75
CA PRO A 403 -14.62 15.48 5.03
C PRO A 403 -14.79 16.57 3.97
N GLY A 404 -13.73 16.88 3.21
CA GLY A 404 -13.76 17.85 2.11
C GLY A 404 -14.51 17.36 0.86
N ILE A 405 -14.70 16.05 0.72
CA ILE A 405 -15.36 15.45 -0.45
C ILE A 405 -16.89 15.67 -0.38
N PRO A 406 -17.59 15.99 -1.48
CA PRO A 406 -19.03 16.23 -1.43
C PRO A 406 -19.85 15.07 -0.86
N ARG A 407 -20.85 15.43 -0.04
CA ARG A 407 -21.65 14.49 0.76
C ARG A 407 -22.31 13.38 -0.05
N VAL A 408 -22.70 13.65 -1.30
CA VAL A 408 -23.32 12.66 -2.21
C VAL A 408 -22.42 11.44 -2.42
N LEU A 409 -21.09 11.60 -2.48
CA LEU A 409 -20.15 10.48 -2.58
C LEU A 409 -19.98 9.76 -1.24
N GLN A 410 -19.85 10.54 -0.16
CA GLN A 410 -19.65 10.00 1.19
C GLN A 410 -20.79 9.07 1.63
N ILE A 411 -22.03 9.38 1.26
CA ILE A 411 -23.21 8.61 1.67
C ILE A 411 -23.69 7.59 0.64
N PHE A 412 -23.15 7.59 -0.58
CA PHE A 412 -23.59 6.64 -1.60
C PHE A 412 -23.31 5.21 -1.13
N ALA A 413 -24.37 4.45 -0.89
CA ALA A 413 -24.31 3.10 -0.39
C ALA A 413 -23.85 2.16 -1.52
N PRO A 414 -22.82 1.33 -1.29
CA PRO A 414 -22.42 0.30 -2.24
C PRO A 414 -23.55 -0.72 -2.46
N ALA A 415 -23.40 -1.55 -3.48
CA ALA A 415 -24.26 -2.72 -3.71
C ALA A 415 -24.53 -3.50 -2.41
N ARG A 416 -25.74 -4.04 -2.30
CA ARG A 416 -26.13 -4.87 -1.17
C ARG A 416 -26.40 -6.29 -1.62
N ILE A 417 -25.92 -7.25 -0.85
CA ILE A 417 -26.23 -8.66 -1.06
C ILE A 417 -27.57 -8.95 -0.37
N THR A 418 -28.45 -9.65 -1.08
CA THR A 418 -29.81 -10.02 -0.62
C THR A 418 -30.02 -11.53 -0.56
N GLY A 419 -28.95 -12.31 -0.77
CA GLY A 419 -29.01 -13.77 -0.69
C GLY A 419 -27.67 -14.40 -1.01
N ILE A 420 -27.29 -15.41 -0.22
CA ILE A 420 -26.15 -16.28 -0.47
C ILE A 420 -26.64 -17.72 -0.30
N ASN A 421 -26.59 -18.51 -1.36
CA ASN A 421 -26.95 -19.93 -1.34
C ASN A 421 -25.87 -20.77 -2.02
N GLY A 422 -25.05 -21.46 -1.22
CA GLY A 422 -23.87 -22.16 -1.71
C GLY A 422 -22.89 -21.19 -2.35
N THR A 423 -22.71 -21.28 -3.68
CA THR A 423 -21.89 -20.35 -4.46
C THR A 423 -22.67 -19.21 -5.11
N ALA A 424 -24.00 -19.28 -5.14
CA ALA A 424 -24.83 -18.27 -5.77
C ALA A 424 -25.01 -17.06 -4.84
N VAL A 425 -24.70 -15.88 -5.36
CA VAL A 425 -24.83 -14.59 -4.69
C VAL A 425 -25.78 -13.72 -5.50
N THR A 426 -26.81 -13.19 -4.85
CA THR A 426 -27.77 -12.25 -5.46
C THR A 426 -27.78 -10.95 -4.70
N GLY A 427 -28.04 -9.84 -5.38
CA GLY A 427 -28.16 -8.56 -4.72
C GLY A 427 -28.79 -7.46 -5.56
N ALA A 428 -28.76 -6.27 -4.99
CA ALA A 428 -29.34 -5.06 -5.57
C ALA A 428 -28.45 -3.85 -5.28
N SER A 429 -28.81 -2.69 -5.83
CA SER A 429 -28.19 -1.41 -5.48
C SER A 429 -28.26 -1.13 -3.98
N GLY A 430 -27.32 -0.34 -3.47
CA GLY A 430 -27.33 0.12 -2.08
C GLY A 430 -28.62 0.85 -1.72
N ALA A 431 -29.02 0.81 -0.44
CA ALA A 431 -30.23 1.49 0.01
C ALA A 431 -30.15 2.99 -0.29
N GLY A 432 -31.13 3.53 -1.02
CA GLY A 432 -31.17 4.93 -1.45
C GLY A 432 -30.08 5.34 -2.46
N SER A 433 -29.35 4.38 -3.04
CA SER A 433 -28.19 4.62 -3.91
C SER A 433 -28.28 3.76 -5.17
N ALA A 434 -29.24 4.09 -6.04
CA ALA A 434 -29.44 3.38 -7.29
C ALA A 434 -28.18 3.42 -8.16
N CYS A 435 -27.70 2.26 -8.59
CA CYS A 435 -26.48 2.11 -9.37
C CYS A 435 -26.73 1.19 -10.58
N PRO A 436 -27.63 1.56 -11.50
CA PRO A 436 -27.92 0.75 -12.68
C PRO A 436 -26.69 0.64 -13.58
N GLY A 437 -26.43 -0.55 -14.11
CA GLY A 437 -25.25 -0.79 -14.95
C GLY A 437 -23.91 -0.72 -14.22
N CYS A 438 -23.88 -0.56 -12.90
CA CYS A 438 -22.64 -0.48 -12.15
C CYS A 438 -21.92 -1.82 -12.10
N LEU A 439 -20.60 -1.75 -12.13
CA LEU A 439 -19.72 -2.89 -11.93
C LEU A 439 -19.58 -3.15 -10.42
N ILE A 440 -19.87 -4.36 -9.99
CA ILE A 440 -19.85 -4.79 -8.59
C ILE A 440 -18.65 -5.69 -8.37
N ASP A 441 -17.72 -5.26 -7.53
CA ASP A 441 -16.57 -6.07 -7.11
C ASP A 441 -16.90 -6.78 -5.78
N PHE A 442 -16.48 -8.04 -5.64
CA PHE A 442 -16.70 -8.85 -4.45
C PHE A 442 -15.37 -9.16 -3.77
N TYR A 443 -15.33 -9.00 -2.45
CA TYR A 443 -14.15 -9.27 -1.62
C TYR A 443 -14.54 -10.18 -0.46
N SER A 444 -13.68 -11.11 -0.07
CA SER A 444 -13.83 -11.81 1.20
C SER A 444 -13.32 -10.95 2.33
N ASP A 445 -13.96 -11.10 3.48
CA ASP A 445 -13.52 -10.55 4.76
C ASP A 445 -13.98 -11.52 5.87
N ASP A 446 -13.28 -11.52 7.00
CA ASP A 446 -13.66 -12.29 8.17
C ASP A 446 -14.46 -11.43 9.17
N ALA A 447 -14.77 -11.99 10.35
CA ALA A 447 -15.64 -11.37 11.34
C ALA A 447 -14.88 -10.83 12.55
N ASP A 448 -13.61 -10.47 12.40
CA ASP A 448 -12.76 -9.97 13.49
C ASP A 448 -13.08 -8.52 13.92
N GLY A 449 -13.91 -7.82 13.13
CA GLY A 449 -14.35 -6.45 13.39
C GLY A 449 -13.54 -5.39 12.64
N ASN A 450 -12.48 -5.77 11.94
CA ASN A 450 -11.77 -4.90 11.01
C ASN A 450 -12.52 -4.83 9.67
N ASN A 451 -12.35 -3.73 8.95
CA ASN A 451 -12.91 -3.59 7.62
C ASN A 451 -11.83 -3.91 6.59
N GLU A 452 -11.90 -5.09 6.00
CA GLU A 452 -10.82 -5.61 5.17
C GLU A 452 -11.31 -5.99 3.78
N ALA A 453 -10.34 -6.27 2.92
CA ALA A 453 -10.54 -6.85 1.59
C ALA A 453 -9.46 -7.92 1.41
N LEU A 454 -9.66 -9.08 2.04
CA LEU A 454 -8.63 -10.10 2.17
C LEU A 454 -8.34 -10.82 0.86
N THR A 455 -9.37 -11.06 0.04
CA THR A 455 -9.23 -11.71 -1.27
C THR A 455 -10.27 -11.17 -2.23
N TYR A 456 -9.88 -10.95 -3.48
CA TYR A 456 -10.81 -10.60 -4.55
C TYR A 456 -11.51 -11.86 -5.05
N LEU A 457 -12.84 -11.88 -4.94
CA LEU A 457 -13.67 -13.03 -5.28
C LEU A 457 -14.16 -12.99 -6.74
N GLY A 458 -14.22 -11.80 -7.34
CA GLY A 458 -14.65 -11.58 -8.72
C GLY A 458 -15.49 -10.32 -8.89
N GLN A 459 -16.15 -10.20 -10.05
CA GLN A 459 -17.03 -9.08 -10.37
C GLN A 459 -18.25 -9.51 -11.17
N THR A 460 -19.31 -8.70 -11.12
CA THR A 460 -20.48 -8.80 -12.01
C THR A 460 -20.99 -7.39 -12.37
N THR A 461 -21.84 -7.26 -13.38
CA THR A 461 -22.47 -5.97 -13.72
C THR A 461 -23.94 -6.00 -13.31
N ALA A 462 -24.40 -4.95 -12.62
CA ALA A 462 -25.81 -4.80 -12.29
C ALA A 462 -26.64 -4.47 -13.53
N ASP A 463 -27.89 -4.94 -13.57
CA ASP A 463 -28.81 -4.65 -14.66
C ASP A 463 -29.34 -3.20 -14.60
N SER A 464 -30.30 -2.87 -15.47
CA SER A 464 -30.93 -1.55 -15.52
C SER A 464 -31.74 -1.19 -14.27
N ASN A 465 -32.12 -2.17 -13.46
CA ASN A 465 -32.81 -1.99 -12.18
C ASN A 465 -31.83 -1.99 -11.00
N GLY A 466 -30.53 -2.17 -11.27
CA GLY A 466 -29.50 -2.30 -10.25
C GLY A 466 -29.48 -3.65 -9.56
N LEU A 467 -30.14 -4.68 -10.11
CA LEU A 467 -30.09 -6.06 -9.61
C LEU A 467 -28.87 -6.78 -10.18
N PHE A 468 -28.31 -7.74 -9.44
CA PHE A 468 -27.20 -8.55 -9.91
C PHE A 468 -27.23 -9.98 -9.39
N ALA A 469 -26.59 -10.85 -10.16
CA ALA A 469 -26.25 -12.22 -9.77
C ALA A 469 -24.75 -12.47 -10.01
N PHE A 470 -24.14 -13.25 -9.12
CA PHE A 470 -22.74 -13.64 -9.18
C PHE A 470 -22.58 -15.07 -8.67
N THR A 471 -21.56 -15.78 -9.16
CA THR A 471 -21.26 -17.16 -8.73
C THR A 471 -19.83 -17.23 -8.24
N LEU A 472 -19.66 -17.56 -6.97
CA LEU A 472 -18.36 -17.82 -6.36
C LEU A 472 -17.71 -19.06 -6.97
N SER A 473 -16.37 -19.07 -7.04
CA SER A 473 -15.61 -20.26 -7.45
C SER A 473 -15.77 -21.44 -6.49
N GLN A 474 -16.09 -21.16 -5.22
CA GLN A 474 -16.32 -22.15 -4.16
C GLN A 474 -17.22 -21.56 -3.06
N PRO A 475 -17.92 -22.39 -2.26
CA PRO A 475 -18.67 -21.91 -1.11
C PRO A 475 -17.78 -21.15 -0.11
N LEU A 476 -18.33 -20.16 0.58
CA LEU A 476 -17.62 -19.44 1.63
C LEU A 476 -17.25 -20.39 2.78
N ALA A 477 -16.03 -20.24 3.30
CA ALA A 477 -15.63 -20.91 4.53
C ALA A 477 -16.41 -20.36 5.73
N ALA A 478 -16.55 -21.17 6.78
CA ALA A 478 -17.22 -20.74 8.01
C ALA A 478 -16.51 -19.51 8.60
N GLY A 479 -17.28 -18.47 8.94
CA GLY A 479 -16.75 -17.21 9.47
C GLY A 479 -16.27 -16.21 8.42
N ILE A 480 -16.27 -16.58 7.13
CA ILE A 480 -15.92 -15.68 6.03
C ILE A 480 -17.21 -15.12 5.40
N GLY A 481 -17.26 -13.81 5.26
CA GLY A 481 -18.33 -13.08 4.59
C GLY A 481 -17.87 -12.43 3.30
N ILE A 482 -18.78 -11.66 2.69
CA ILE A 482 -18.52 -10.90 1.48
C ILE A 482 -18.70 -9.41 1.75
N ARG A 483 -17.78 -8.60 1.21
CA ARG A 483 -17.99 -7.17 0.98
C ARG A 483 -18.11 -6.88 -0.50
N THR A 484 -18.76 -5.76 -0.81
CA THR A 484 -18.88 -5.28 -2.18
C THR A 484 -18.44 -3.84 -2.30
N SER A 485 -17.96 -3.45 -3.47
CA SER A 485 -17.90 -2.05 -3.91
C SER A 485 -18.64 -1.91 -5.24
N SER A 486 -19.08 -0.70 -5.55
CA SER A 486 -19.74 -0.37 -6.81
C SER A 486 -18.91 0.65 -7.57
N THR A 487 -18.66 0.40 -8.85
CA THR A 487 -18.03 1.36 -9.76
C THR A 487 -19.01 1.72 -10.87
N THR A 488 -19.25 3.01 -11.03
CA THR A 488 -20.13 3.54 -12.08
C THR A 488 -19.57 3.24 -13.46
N MET A 489 -20.41 2.79 -14.40
CA MET A 489 -20.02 2.58 -15.80
C MET A 489 -20.48 3.73 -16.71
N SER A 490 -21.19 4.71 -16.15
CA SER A 490 -21.69 5.89 -16.85
C SER A 490 -21.60 7.09 -15.92
N ALA A 491 -21.42 8.28 -16.50
CA ALA A 491 -21.42 9.52 -15.73
C ALA A 491 -22.83 9.79 -15.15
N GLY A 492 -22.88 10.55 -14.06
CA GLY A 492 -24.15 10.99 -13.46
C GLY A 492 -24.86 9.97 -12.57
N VAL A 493 -24.34 8.75 -12.44
CA VAL A 493 -24.93 7.72 -11.55
C VAL A 493 -24.79 8.11 -10.08
N ILE A 494 -23.64 8.65 -9.69
CA ILE A 494 -23.43 9.26 -8.38
C ILE A 494 -23.31 10.76 -8.61
N GLY A 495 -24.36 11.53 -8.32
CA GLY A 495 -24.35 12.99 -8.50
C GLY A 495 -23.96 13.42 -9.92
N SER A 496 -23.01 14.35 -10.05
CA SER A 496 -22.47 14.83 -11.33
C SER A 496 -21.12 14.19 -11.71
N TYR A 497 -20.72 13.10 -11.06
CA TYR A 497 -19.39 12.51 -11.23
C TYR A 497 -19.30 11.63 -12.48
N GLY A 498 -18.08 11.52 -13.02
CA GLY A 498 -17.78 10.73 -14.22
C GLY A 498 -17.90 9.22 -14.03
N ALA A 499 -17.97 8.50 -15.14
CA ALA A 499 -17.89 7.04 -15.18
C ALA A 499 -16.54 6.58 -14.59
N GLY A 500 -16.55 5.50 -13.82
CA GLY A 500 -15.38 4.98 -13.09
C GLY A 500 -15.33 5.43 -11.63
N THR A 501 -16.30 6.20 -11.15
CA THR A 501 -16.36 6.57 -9.72
C THR A 501 -16.69 5.34 -8.89
N THR A 502 -15.80 4.96 -7.97
CA THR A 502 -16.00 3.83 -7.04
C THR A 502 -16.54 4.30 -5.69
N THR A 503 -17.45 3.53 -5.11
CA THR A 503 -17.92 3.71 -3.73
C THR A 503 -16.92 3.16 -2.72
N ARG A 504 -17.10 3.50 -1.44
CA ARG A 504 -16.54 2.73 -0.31
C ARG A 504 -16.93 1.24 -0.37
N LEU A 505 -16.36 0.42 0.51
CA LEU A 505 -16.84 -0.95 0.72
C LEU A 505 -18.16 -0.97 1.49
N SER A 506 -18.96 -2.01 1.24
CA SER A 506 -20.18 -2.29 2.00
C SER A 506 -19.87 -2.75 3.42
N LYS A 507 -20.93 -2.87 4.23
CA LYS A 507 -20.90 -3.75 5.42
C LYS A 507 -20.51 -5.18 5.02
N LEU A 508 -20.06 -5.95 6.00
CA LEU A 508 -19.86 -7.39 5.83
C LEU A 508 -21.19 -8.11 5.70
N TYR A 509 -21.34 -8.92 4.66
CA TYR A 509 -22.45 -9.86 4.48
C TYR A 509 -21.97 -11.27 4.87
N LEU A 510 -22.18 -11.61 6.14
CA LEU A 510 -21.81 -12.90 6.73
C LEU A 510 -23.05 -13.79 6.85
N PRO A 511 -23.11 -14.94 6.15
CA PRO A 511 -24.26 -15.85 6.23
C PRO A 511 -24.32 -16.57 7.58
N MET A 512 -25.55 -16.92 8.00
CA MET A 512 -25.75 -17.81 9.14
C MET A 512 -25.38 -19.24 8.73
N SER A 513 -24.52 -19.90 9.50
CA SER A 513 -24.09 -21.28 9.23
C SER A 513 -24.76 -22.31 10.13
N SER A 514 -25.15 -21.92 11.34
CA SER A 514 -25.86 -22.83 12.25
C SER A 514 -26.73 -22.09 13.26
N LEU A 515 -27.71 -22.81 13.79
CA LEU A 515 -28.64 -22.36 14.82
C LEU A 515 -28.70 -23.44 15.91
N ALA A 516 -28.44 -23.04 17.16
CA ALA A 516 -28.53 -23.91 18.32
C ALA A 516 -29.54 -23.36 19.33
N VAL A 517 -30.24 -24.26 20.02
CA VAL A 517 -31.07 -23.93 21.18
C VAL A 517 -30.59 -24.77 22.35
N THR A 518 -30.13 -24.12 23.41
CA THR A 518 -29.69 -24.75 24.67
C THR A 518 -30.65 -24.37 25.80
N GLY A 519 -30.67 -25.15 26.88
CA GLY A 519 -31.60 -24.99 28.00
C GLY A 519 -31.87 -26.31 28.71
N ALA A 520 -32.76 -26.32 29.70
CA ALA A 520 -33.09 -27.54 30.42
C ALA A 520 -33.72 -28.62 29.51
N LEU A 521 -33.41 -29.89 29.77
CA LEU A 521 -34.04 -31.05 29.10
C LEU A 521 -35.21 -31.63 29.93
N ALA A 522 -35.28 -31.27 31.21
CA ALA A 522 -36.38 -31.60 32.10
C ALA A 522 -36.70 -30.37 32.98
N GLY A 523 -37.96 -30.22 33.35
CA GLY A 523 -38.43 -29.16 34.25
C GLY A 523 -39.69 -29.57 34.99
N SER A 524 -40.20 -28.69 35.85
CA SER A 524 -41.45 -28.89 36.57
C SER A 524 -42.46 -27.81 36.18
N THR A 525 -43.75 -28.13 36.24
CA THR A 525 -44.80 -27.14 36.02
C THR A 525 -44.66 -25.95 36.98
N GLY A 526 -44.93 -24.73 36.50
CA GLY A 526 -44.87 -23.51 37.30
C GLY A 526 -43.46 -22.94 37.52
N ILE A 527 -42.39 -23.61 37.03
CA ILE A 527 -41.02 -23.12 37.12
C ILE A 527 -40.58 -22.50 35.79
N THR A 528 -40.03 -21.29 35.84
CA THR A 528 -39.45 -20.61 34.67
C THR A 528 -38.27 -21.40 34.11
N GLN A 529 -38.38 -21.73 32.82
CA GLN A 529 -37.33 -22.36 32.05
C GLN A 529 -36.75 -21.34 31.06
N THR A 530 -35.43 -21.21 31.04
CA THR A 530 -34.72 -20.33 30.11
C THR A 530 -34.07 -21.17 29.01
N PHE A 531 -34.27 -20.75 27.77
CA PHE A 531 -33.64 -21.32 26.59
C PHE A 531 -32.81 -20.25 25.90
N THR A 532 -31.55 -20.59 25.62
CA THR A 532 -30.63 -19.72 24.90
C THR A 532 -30.56 -20.15 23.45
N ILE A 533 -30.92 -19.23 22.56
CA ILE A 533 -30.87 -19.40 21.12
C ILE A 533 -29.59 -18.73 20.64
N THR A 534 -28.73 -19.49 19.96
CA THR A 534 -27.43 -19.03 19.47
C THR A 534 -27.36 -19.22 17.95
N VAL A 535 -27.16 -18.13 17.23
CA VAL A 535 -26.83 -18.10 15.80
C VAL A 535 -25.32 -18.06 15.66
N SER A 536 -24.78 -18.86 14.74
CA SER A 536 -23.36 -18.86 14.39
C SER A 536 -23.19 -18.47 12.92
N PRO A 537 -22.15 -17.69 12.56
CA PRO A 537 -21.15 -17.08 13.46
C PRO A 537 -21.69 -15.86 14.24
N ALA A 538 -20.96 -15.43 15.28
CA ALA A 538 -21.36 -14.33 16.17
C ALA A 538 -21.49 -12.95 15.48
N GLY A 539 -20.94 -12.80 14.26
CA GLY A 539 -21.06 -11.62 13.40
C GLY A 539 -22.03 -11.79 12.23
N ALA A 540 -22.93 -12.78 12.27
CA ALA A 540 -23.89 -13.01 11.19
C ALA A 540 -24.69 -11.74 10.84
N THR A 541 -25.03 -11.57 9.57
CA THR A 541 -25.64 -10.34 9.05
C THR A 541 -26.90 -9.96 9.83
N THR A 542 -26.98 -8.71 10.25
CA THR A 542 -28.10 -8.14 11.02
C THR A 542 -28.95 -7.20 10.16
N PRO A 543 -30.23 -6.98 10.54
CA PRO A 543 -30.95 -7.59 11.68
C PRO A 543 -31.28 -9.08 11.48
N ILE A 544 -31.48 -9.81 12.57
CA ILE A 544 -31.94 -11.20 12.59
C ILE A 544 -33.35 -11.24 13.19
N ASP A 545 -34.30 -11.75 12.43
CA ASP A 545 -35.68 -11.99 12.84
C ASP A 545 -35.82 -13.41 13.40
N TYR A 546 -36.04 -13.50 14.71
CA TYR A 546 -36.29 -14.74 15.44
C TYR A 546 -37.79 -15.02 15.46
N THR A 547 -38.19 -16.25 15.15
CA THR A 547 -39.54 -16.77 15.34
C THR A 547 -39.48 -17.99 16.25
N VAL A 548 -40.07 -17.91 17.44
CA VAL A 548 -40.06 -18.99 18.43
C VAL A 548 -41.48 -19.46 18.70
N LYS A 549 -41.71 -20.75 18.49
CA LYS A 549 -42.98 -21.43 18.77
C LYS A 549 -42.75 -22.53 19.80
N ALA A 550 -43.34 -22.37 20.98
CA ALA A 550 -43.31 -23.39 22.03
C ALA A 550 -44.70 -24.02 22.22
N THR A 551 -44.75 -25.31 22.58
CA THR A 551 -46.00 -25.99 22.95
C THR A 551 -46.74 -25.22 24.05
N ASP A 552 -48.05 -25.03 23.91
CA ASP A 552 -48.94 -24.26 24.80
C ASP A 552 -48.74 -22.73 24.82
N PHE A 553 -47.86 -22.19 23.97
CA PHE A 553 -47.63 -20.74 23.85
C PHE A 553 -47.93 -20.22 22.45
N ALA A 554 -48.29 -18.94 22.36
CA ALA A 554 -48.35 -18.22 21.09
C ALA A 554 -46.95 -18.08 20.49
N THR A 555 -46.87 -18.01 19.16
CA THR A 555 -45.62 -17.72 18.45
C THR A 555 -45.11 -16.33 18.80
N GLN A 556 -43.83 -16.24 19.17
CA GLN A 556 -43.13 -15.00 19.47
C GLN A 556 -42.22 -14.63 18.30
N THR A 557 -42.17 -13.33 17.98
CA THR A 557 -41.25 -12.80 16.97
C THR A 557 -40.41 -11.68 17.57
N LEU A 558 -39.13 -11.61 17.18
CA LEU A 558 -38.19 -10.59 17.67
C LEU A 558 -37.18 -10.27 16.56
N SER A 559 -37.05 -8.99 16.20
CA SER A 559 -35.93 -8.52 15.37
C SER A 559 -34.81 -8.03 16.27
N SER A 560 -33.59 -8.54 16.09
CA SER A 560 -32.45 -8.23 16.96
C SER A 560 -31.12 -8.18 16.20
N ASN A 561 -30.17 -7.39 16.70
CA ASN A 561 -28.78 -7.40 16.24
C ASN A 561 -27.92 -8.40 17.02
N ALA A 562 -28.46 -9.03 18.06
CA ALA A 562 -27.75 -10.03 18.84
C ALA A 562 -27.85 -11.40 18.15
N THR A 563 -26.72 -12.12 18.10
CA THR A 563 -26.65 -13.53 17.69
C THR A 563 -27.00 -14.50 18.81
N VAL A 564 -27.22 -13.97 20.02
CA VAL A 564 -27.68 -14.74 21.18
C VAL A 564 -28.91 -14.06 21.76
N VAL A 565 -30.02 -14.79 21.87
CA VAL A 565 -31.25 -14.31 22.53
C VAL A 565 -31.79 -15.37 23.49
N ASN A 566 -32.50 -14.94 24.52
CA ASN A 566 -33.11 -15.85 25.49
C ASN A 566 -34.63 -15.86 25.32
N ALA A 567 -35.21 -17.06 25.35
CA ALA A 567 -36.65 -17.29 25.44
C ALA A 567 -36.99 -17.90 26.81
N LEU A 568 -38.02 -17.37 27.47
CA LEU A 568 -38.44 -17.81 28.80
C LEU A 568 -39.87 -18.39 28.73
N TYR A 569 -40.06 -19.56 29.35
CA TYR A 569 -41.35 -20.26 29.36
C TYR A 569 -41.68 -20.81 30.75
N VAL A 570 -42.97 -20.79 31.11
CA VAL A 570 -43.51 -21.39 32.34
C VAL A 570 -44.68 -22.29 31.97
N TRP A 571 -44.47 -23.60 31.85
CA TRP A 571 -45.54 -24.54 31.52
C TRP A 571 -46.42 -24.84 32.73
N THR A 572 -47.74 -24.86 32.52
CA THR A 572 -48.73 -25.23 33.54
C THR A 572 -49.16 -26.69 33.44
N THR A 573 -48.85 -27.37 32.33
CA THR A 573 -49.22 -28.77 32.09
C THR A 573 -47.96 -29.64 31.94
N PRO A 574 -47.95 -30.85 32.51
CA PRO A 574 -46.85 -31.79 32.31
C PRO A 574 -46.83 -32.36 30.88
N GLY A 575 -45.76 -33.06 30.54
CA GLY A 575 -45.55 -33.73 29.25
C GLY A 575 -44.35 -33.19 28.47
N VAL A 576 -44.10 -33.78 27.30
CA VAL A 576 -43.05 -33.32 26.39
C VAL A 576 -43.50 -32.04 25.70
N LYS A 577 -42.68 -31.00 25.80
CA LYS A 577 -42.89 -29.70 25.15
C LYS A 577 -41.82 -29.52 24.08
N THR A 578 -42.22 -28.98 22.94
CA THR A 578 -41.33 -28.69 21.83
C THR A 578 -41.18 -27.18 21.67
N ILE A 579 -39.97 -26.75 21.40
CA ILE A 579 -39.60 -25.36 21.10
C ILE A 579 -39.02 -25.39 19.69
N ALA A 580 -39.80 -24.92 18.72
CA ALA A 580 -39.36 -24.72 17.36
C ALA A 580 -38.86 -23.28 17.21
N VAL A 581 -37.66 -23.11 16.68
CA VAL A 581 -37.04 -21.82 16.41
C VAL A 581 -36.74 -21.73 14.92
N SER A 582 -37.15 -20.66 14.27
CA SER A 582 -36.55 -20.22 13.02
C SER A 582 -35.93 -18.83 13.18
N VAL A 583 -34.85 -18.60 12.45
CA VAL A 583 -34.16 -17.31 12.40
C VAL A 583 -33.96 -16.93 10.95
N ARG A 584 -34.20 -15.67 10.63
CA ARG A 584 -34.08 -15.15 9.26
C ARG A 584 -33.29 -13.84 9.26
N ASN A 585 -32.48 -13.62 8.23
CA ASN A 585 -31.92 -12.31 7.92
C ASN A 585 -31.98 -12.07 6.41
N ASP A 586 -31.35 -10.98 5.96
CA ASP A 586 -31.27 -10.60 4.54
C ASP A 586 -30.58 -11.67 3.65
N LEU A 587 -29.90 -12.66 4.23
CA LEU A 587 -29.12 -13.66 3.49
C LEU A 587 -29.76 -15.05 3.46
N GLY A 588 -30.67 -15.37 4.39
CA GLY A 588 -31.31 -16.67 4.45
C GLY A 588 -32.08 -16.93 5.74
N GLU A 589 -32.55 -18.17 5.90
CA GLU A 589 -33.30 -18.66 7.07
C GLU A 589 -32.73 -20.00 7.56
N LEU A 590 -32.68 -20.19 8.87
CA LEU A 590 -32.35 -21.46 9.52
C LEU A 590 -33.46 -21.84 10.50
N SER A 591 -33.67 -23.13 10.72
CA SER A 591 -34.64 -23.61 11.72
C SER A 591 -34.09 -24.79 12.50
N THR A 592 -34.48 -24.91 13.78
CA THR A 592 -34.15 -26.04 14.65
C THR A 592 -35.25 -26.26 15.69
N THR A 593 -35.22 -27.41 16.36
CA THR A 593 -36.16 -27.75 17.43
C THR A 593 -35.44 -28.26 18.66
N ARG A 594 -35.96 -27.94 19.84
CA ARG A 594 -35.55 -28.52 21.13
C ARG A 594 -36.75 -29.04 21.88
N THR A 595 -36.59 -30.16 22.57
CA THR A 595 -37.62 -30.74 23.45
C THR A 595 -37.23 -30.61 24.92
N ILE A 596 -38.22 -30.43 25.79
CA ILE A 596 -38.12 -30.48 27.25
C ILE A 596 -39.26 -31.33 27.81
N THR A 597 -38.98 -32.17 28.81
CA THR A 597 -40.00 -32.92 29.54
C THR A 597 -40.40 -32.18 30.81
N ILE A 598 -41.67 -31.80 30.92
CA ILE A 598 -42.22 -31.12 32.11
C ILE A 598 -42.92 -32.15 33.00
N ALA A 599 -42.44 -32.31 34.23
CA ALA A 599 -43.07 -33.13 35.25
C ALA A 599 -44.14 -32.33 36.01
N ALA A 600 -45.18 -33.02 36.49
CA ALA A 600 -46.08 -32.45 37.47
C ALA A 600 -45.29 -32.12 38.75
N PRO A 601 -45.76 -31.18 39.61
CA PRO A 601 -45.13 -30.99 40.91
C PRO A 601 -45.17 -32.35 41.61
N ALA A 602 -44.04 -32.79 42.18
CA ALA A 602 -44.08 -33.94 43.07
C ALA A 602 -45.13 -33.60 44.13
N GLY A 603 -46.28 -34.26 44.07
CA GLY A 603 -47.34 -34.02 45.03
C GLY A 603 -46.69 -34.07 46.40
N SER A 604 -46.89 -33.04 47.21
CA SER A 604 -46.54 -33.11 48.63
C SER A 604 -47.44 -34.20 49.22
N GLY A 605 -47.04 -35.46 49.01
CA GLY A 605 -47.56 -36.57 49.77
C GLY A 605 -47.22 -36.22 51.20
N SER A 606 -48.22 -35.74 51.93
CA SER A 606 -48.26 -35.85 53.37
C SER A 606 -47.89 -37.30 53.68
N LYS A 607 -46.65 -37.52 54.13
CA LYS A 607 -46.34 -38.74 54.87
C LYS A 607 -47.09 -38.62 56.18
N GLU A 608 -48.36 -39.00 56.18
CA GLU A 608 -49.03 -39.37 57.41
C GLU A 608 -48.34 -40.63 57.92
N LEU A 609 -47.54 -40.44 58.97
CA LEU A 609 -47.04 -41.51 59.81
C LEU A 609 -48.25 -42.05 60.60
N TYR A 610 -48.86 -43.14 60.12
CA TYR A 610 -49.71 -43.98 60.96
C TYR A 610 -48.80 -45.00 61.66
N LEU A 611 -48.84 -44.96 63.00
CA LEU A 611 -48.26 -45.96 63.90
C LEU A 611 -48.85 -47.34 63.65
#